data_AF-A0A820G5G5-F1
#
_entry.id   AF-A0A820G5G5-F1
#
_cell.length_a   1.000
_cell.length_b   1.000
_cell.length_c   1.000
_cell.angle_alpha   90.00
_cell.angle_beta   90.00
_cell.angle_gamma   90.00
#
_symmetry.space_group_name_H-M   'P 1'
#
loop_
_entity.id
_entity.type
_entity.pdbx_description
1 polymer ?
#
loop_
_entity_poly.entity_id
_entity_poly.type
_entity_poly.pdbx_seq_one_letter_code
_entity_poly.pdbx_strand_id
1 'polypeptide(L)'
;MLMKGSLFLFFTILFLQCMNIECQKVQCYSCSDCANSTLLSQMDSIVTTDNNDQCIKTTIFTGGYNQGYKIISRGASSNCVPYTNNYISIFCCKNNFCNA
;
A
#
# COMPACT_ATOMS: atom_id res chain seq x y z
N MET A 1 26.39 -40.10 26.65
CA MET A 1 25.63 -38.83 26.60
C MET A 1 26.19 -38.00 25.46
N LEU A 2 25.52 -38.04 24.31
CA LEU A 2 25.86 -37.30 23.10
C LEU A 2 25.14 -35.94 23.10
N MET A 3 25.90 -34.90 22.75
CA MET A 3 25.48 -33.63 22.12
C MET A 3 24.30 -32.85 22.72
N LYS A 4 24.60 -31.82 23.53
CA LYS A 4 23.67 -30.72 23.91
C LYS A 4 24.18 -29.32 23.51
N GLY A 5 25.16 -29.23 22.60
CA GLY A 5 25.77 -27.95 22.20
C GLY A 5 25.24 -27.31 20.91
N SER A 6 24.43 -28.02 20.12
CA SER A 6 24.10 -27.59 18.74
C SER A 6 22.84 -26.73 18.62
N LEU A 7 21.90 -26.84 19.58
CA LEU A 7 20.61 -26.13 19.48
C LEU A 7 20.73 -24.63 19.76
N PHE A 8 21.67 -24.18 20.60
CA PHE A 8 21.78 -22.78 21.02
C PHE A 8 22.20 -21.84 19.87
N LEU A 9 23.07 -22.31 18.98
CA LEU A 9 23.53 -21.55 17.82
C LEU A 9 22.43 -21.35 16.77
N PHE A 10 21.41 -22.21 16.72
CA PHE A 10 20.29 -22.04 15.79
C PHE A 10 19.29 -20.98 16.27
N PHE A 11 18.99 -20.93 17.58
CA PHE A 11 18.10 -19.91 18.14
C PHE A 11 18.64 -18.49 17.97
N THR A 12 19.95 -18.29 18.14
CA THR A 12 20.58 -16.97 17.96
C THR A 12 20.51 -16.44 16.53
N ILE A 13 20.54 -17.31 15.51
CA ILE A 13 20.41 -16.91 14.10
C ILE A 13 18.96 -16.51 13.75
N LEU A 14 17.96 -17.19 14.32
CA LEU A 14 16.54 -16.85 14.12
C LEU A 14 16.17 -15.45 14.64
N PHE A 15 16.78 -15.00 15.74
CA PHE A 15 16.55 -13.64 16.25
C PHE A 15 17.25 -12.55 15.42
N LEU A 16 18.39 -12.86 14.77
CA LEU A 16 19.07 -11.91 13.88
C LEU A 16 18.30 -11.66 12.57
N GLN A 17 17.40 -12.57 12.17
CA GLN A 17 16.55 -12.36 10.99
C GLN A 17 15.33 -11.46 11.23
N CYS A 18 15.00 -11.12 12.49
CA CYS A 18 13.87 -10.23 12.79
C CYS A 18 14.27 -8.76 12.99
N MET A 19 15.56 -8.43 13.18
CA MET A 19 16.01 -7.04 13.36
C MET A 19 16.48 -6.34 12.08
N ASN A 20 16.54 -7.07 10.96
CA ASN A 20 17.01 -6.55 9.67
C ASN A 20 15.93 -6.55 8.58
N ILE A 21 14.70 -6.91 8.94
CA ILE A 21 13.54 -6.65 8.10
C ILE A 21 12.99 -5.32 8.59
N GLU A 22 13.58 -4.23 8.07
CA GLU A 22 12.87 -2.96 8.03
C GLU A 22 11.56 -3.26 7.32
N CYS A 23 10.47 -3.32 8.08
CA CYS A 23 9.18 -3.51 7.48
C CYS A 23 8.96 -2.37 6.50
N GLN A 24 8.89 -2.71 5.22
CA GLN A 24 9.07 -1.74 4.15
C GLN A 24 7.93 -0.73 4.19
N LYS A 25 8.27 0.50 4.60
CA LYS A 25 7.40 1.66 4.45
C LYS A 25 7.19 1.90 2.96
N VAL A 26 5.94 2.04 2.54
CA VAL A 26 5.56 2.23 1.15
C VAL A 26 5.36 3.73 0.90
N GLN A 27 5.81 4.21 -0.27
CA GLN A 27 5.50 5.56 -0.73
C GLN A 27 4.23 5.52 -1.59
N CYS A 28 3.26 6.38 -1.31
CA CYS A 28 1.99 6.44 -2.03
C CYS A 28 1.75 7.86 -2.54
N TYR A 29 1.06 8.00 -3.68
CA TYR A 29 0.51 9.31 -4.06
C TYR A 29 -0.63 9.69 -3.10
N SER A 30 -0.74 10.98 -2.81
CA SER A 30 -1.81 11.53 -1.98
C SER A 30 -2.49 12.69 -2.69
N CYS A 31 -3.83 12.67 -2.69
CA CYS A 31 -4.64 13.78 -3.13
C CYS A 31 -6.07 13.61 -2.60
N SER A 32 -6.69 14.73 -2.25
CA SER A 32 -8.14 14.86 -2.03
C SER A 32 -8.74 15.60 -3.22
N ASP A 33 -9.84 15.07 -3.79
CA ASP A 33 -10.49 15.61 -5.00
C ASP A 33 -9.53 15.77 -6.19
N CYS A 34 -8.78 14.70 -6.47
CA CYS A 34 -7.79 14.67 -7.55
C CYS A 34 -8.44 15.12 -8.88
N ALA A 35 -8.06 16.30 -9.39
CA ALA A 35 -8.54 16.72 -10.69
C ALA A 35 -7.98 15.76 -11.76
N ASN A 36 -8.81 15.31 -12.70
CA ASN A 36 -8.37 14.43 -13.80
C ASN A 36 -7.24 15.04 -14.65
N SER A 37 -7.01 16.36 -14.55
CA SER A 37 -5.93 17.09 -15.21
C SER A 37 -4.61 17.14 -14.43
N THR A 38 -4.56 16.61 -13.20
CA THR A 38 -3.36 16.66 -12.37
C THR A 38 -2.36 15.63 -12.89
N LEU A 39 -1.22 16.07 -13.41
CA LEU A 39 -0.13 15.16 -13.78
C LEU A 39 0.36 14.44 -12.52
N LEU A 40 0.63 13.14 -12.64
CA LEU A 40 1.16 12.34 -11.52
C LEU A 40 2.47 12.93 -10.95
N SER A 41 3.27 13.58 -11.79
CA SER A 41 4.51 14.26 -11.39
C SER A 41 4.30 15.52 -10.54
N GLN A 42 3.06 16.02 -10.45
CA GLN A 42 2.68 17.18 -9.65
C GLN A 42 1.89 16.80 -8.40
N MET A 43 1.70 15.50 -8.17
CA MET A 43 0.91 14.98 -7.07
C MET A 43 1.79 14.75 -5.84
N ASP A 44 1.30 15.15 -4.67
CA ASP A 44 2.03 14.94 -3.42
C ASP A 44 2.23 13.45 -3.15
N SER A 45 3.29 13.13 -2.41
CA SER A 45 3.57 11.78 -1.95
C SER A 45 3.61 11.73 -0.44
N ILE A 46 3.15 10.61 0.11
CA ILE A 46 3.19 10.31 1.53
C ILE A 46 3.91 8.98 1.74
N VAL A 47 4.68 8.90 2.83
CA VAL A 47 5.30 7.65 3.27
C VAL A 47 4.39 7.03 4.32
N THR A 48 4.10 5.74 4.18
CA THR A 48 3.26 5.03 5.16
C THR A 48 3.90 5.03 6.55
N THR A 49 3.04 5.06 7.57
CA THR A 49 3.46 5.10 8.98
C THR A 49 3.53 3.71 9.59
N ASP A 50 2.71 2.79 9.10
CA ASP A 50 2.64 1.40 9.52
C ASP A 50 3.05 0.46 8.37
N ASN A 51 3.49 -0.72 8.74
CA ASN A 51 3.90 -1.83 7.89
C ASN A 51 2.71 -2.53 7.23
N ASN A 52 1.53 -2.35 7.82
CA ASN A 52 0.28 -2.83 7.26
C ASN A 52 -0.35 -1.88 6.25
N ASP A 53 0.13 -0.64 6.19
CA ASP A 53 -0.41 0.37 5.28
C ASP A 53 -0.28 -0.06 3.82
N GLN A 54 -1.34 0.20 3.07
CA GLN A 54 -1.47 -0.03 1.64
C GLN A 54 -1.73 1.29 0.96
N CYS A 55 -1.23 1.47 -0.26
CA CYS A 55 -1.67 2.59 -1.07
C CYS A 55 -3.10 2.34 -1.54
N ILE A 56 -3.95 3.37 -1.40
CA ILE A 56 -5.36 3.35 -1.82
C ILE A 56 -5.58 4.31 -3.00
N LYS A 57 -6.47 3.91 -3.91
CA LYS A 57 -7.00 4.75 -4.99
C LYS A 57 -8.51 4.55 -5.07
N THR A 58 -9.28 5.64 -5.00
CA THR A 58 -10.73 5.60 -5.16
C THR A 58 -11.14 6.30 -6.44
N THR A 59 -11.91 5.59 -7.25
CA THR A 59 -12.39 6.01 -8.56
C THR A 59 -13.92 6.01 -8.56
N ILE A 60 -14.54 7.07 -9.06
CA ILE A 60 -15.97 7.15 -9.34
C ILE A 60 -16.20 7.06 -10.84
N PHE A 61 -17.16 6.26 -11.27
CA PHE A 61 -17.58 6.14 -12.66
C PHE A 61 -18.81 7.01 -12.94
N THR A 62 -18.72 7.87 -13.95
CA THR A 62 -19.85 8.69 -14.41
C THR A 62 -20.56 7.94 -15.54
N GLY A 63 -21.76 7.42 -15.28
CA GLY A 63 -22.56 6.69 -16.28
C GLY A 63 -22.26 5.20 -16.41
N GLY A 64 -21.61 4.59 -15.41
CA GLY A 64 -21.20 3.18 -15.42
C GLY A 64 -19.74 2.96 -15.80
N TYR A 65 -19.24 1.75 -15.59
CA TYR A 65 -17.81 1.38 -15.66
C TYR A 65 -17.07 1.81 -16.95
N ASN A 66 -17.80 2.01 -18.06
CA ASN A 66 -17.22 2.30 -19.39
C ASN A 66 -17.55 3.70 -19.95
N GLN A 67 -18.25 4.57 -19.21
CA GLN A 67 -18.68 5.88 -19.73
C GLN A 67 -17.78 7.06 -19.30
N GLY A 68 -16.80 6.78 -18.44
CA GLY A 68 -15.87 7.77 -17.92
C GLY A 68 -15.63 7.55 -16.44
N TYR A 69 -14.47 7.97 -15.97
CA TYR A 69 -14.13 7.88 -14.56
C TYR A 69 -13.43 9.14 -14.06
N LYS A 70 -13.56 9.38 -12.75
CA LYS A 70 -12.84 10.40 -12.01
C LYS A 70 -12.17 9.74 -10.82
N ILE A 71 -10.88 9.97 -10.63
CA ILE A 71 -10.20 9.60 -9.39
C ILE A 71 -10.54 10.67 -8.35
N ILE A 72 -11.13 10.27 -7.24
CA ILE A 72 -11.55 11.22 -6.20
C ILE A 72 -10.54 11.31 -5.06
N SER A 73 -9.77 10.24 -4.83
CA SER A 73 -8.77 10.24 -3.77
C SER A 73 -7.66 9.24 -4.01
N ARG A 74 -6.50 9.56 -3.46
CA ARG A 74 -5.35 8.68 -3.31
C ARG A 74 -4.74 8.88 -1.93
N GLY A 75 -4.16 7.84 -1.36
CA GLY A 75 -3.45 7.95 -0.09
C GLY A 75 -2.92 6.61 0.41
N ALA A 76 -2.81 6.49 1.73
CA ALA A 76 -2.38 5.31 2.45
C ALA A 76 -3.46 4.88 3.45
N SER A 77 -3.66 3.58 3.62
CA SER A 77 -4.60 3.01 4.58
C SER A 77 -4.15 1.63 5.06
N SER A 78 -4.14 1.41 6.38
CA SER A 78 -3.89 0.11 7.03
C SER A 78 -5.02 -0.89 6.86
N ASN A 79 -6.22 -0.43 6.53
CA ASN A 79 -7.44 -1.23 6.45
C ASN A 79 -8.10 -1.13 5.06
N CYS A 80 -7.30 -1.06 4.01
CA CYS A 80 -7.83 -0.96 2.66
C CYS A 80 -8.50 -2.28 2.25
N VAL A 81 -9.79 -2.22 1.91
CA VAL A 81 -10.56 -3.35 1.39
C VAL A 81 -10.90 -3.07 -0.07
N PRO A 82 -10.40 -3.86 -1.03
CA PRO A 82 -10.72 -3.65 -2.43
C PRO A 82 -12.22 -3.85 -2.66
N TYR A 83 -12.84 -2.93 -3.37
CA TYR A 83 -14.27 -2.92 -3.63
C TYR A 83 -14.52 -2.38 -5.03
N THR A 84 -15.48 -2.93 -5.77
CA THR A 84 -15.87 -2.39 -7.08
C THR A 84 -17.34 -2.65 -7.34
N ASN A 85 -18.04 -1.63 -7.82
CA ASN A 85 -19.39 -1.71 -8.38
C ASN A 85 -19.51 -0.79 -9.61
N ASN A 86 -20.73 -0.58 -10.11
CA ASN A 86 -20.97 0.23 -11.31
C ASN A 86 -20.61 1.73 -11.17
N TYR A 87 -20.46 2.24 -9.96
CA TYR A 87 -20.29 3.66 -9.66
C TYR A 87 -18.98 3.98 -8.95
N ILE A 88 -18.40 3.03 -8.21
CA ILE A 88 -17.19 3.25 -7.43
C ILE A 88 -16.25 2.04 -7.50
N SER A 89 -14.96 2.30 -7.55
CA SER A 89 -13.89 1.32 -7.39
C SER A 89 -12.88 1.81 -6.35
N ILE A 90 -12.53 0.94 -5.42
CA ILE A 90 -11.49 1.12 -4.42
C ILE A 90 -10.41 0.08 -4.73
N PHE A 91 -9.22 0.57 -5.05
CA PHE A 91 -8.03 -0.22 -5.33
C PHE A 91 -7.03 -0.11 -4.18
N CYS A 92 -6.44 -1.24 -3.79
CA CYS A 92 -5.49 -1.37 -2.69
C CYS A 92 -4.23 -2.10 -3.17
N CYS A 93 -3.05 -1.62 -2.80
CA CYS A 93 -1.77 -2.23 -3.21
C CYS A 93 -0.62 -1.93 -2.24
N LYS A 94 0.44 -2.75 -2.23
CA LYS A 94 1.56 -2.69 -1.26
C LYS A 94 2.93 -2.35 -1.87
N ASN A 95 2.96 -1.69 -3.03
CA ASN A 95 4.21 -1.29 -3.70
C ASN A 95 4.33 0.23 -3.79
N ASN A 96 5.55 0.75 -3.92
CA ASN A 96 5.75 2.19 -4.07
C ASN A 96 4.99 2.72 -5.29
N PHE A 97 4.21 3.78 -5.08
CA PHE A 97 3.44 4.51 -6.08
C PHE A 97 2.46 3.63 -6.89
N CYS A 98 2.08 2.48 -6.36
CA CYS A 98 1.17 1.56 -7.05
C CYS A 98 -0.26 2.12 -7.20
N ASN A 99 -0.59 3.13 -6.40
CA ASN A 99 -1.80 3.91 -6.53
C ASN A 99 -1.65 5.08 -7.51
N ALA A 100 -0.89 4.90 -8.60
CA ALA A 100 -0.85 5.80 -9.76
C ALA A 100 -2.16 5.75 -10.58
#